data_AF-A8HSU3-F1
#
_entry.id   AF-A8HSU3-F1
#
_cell.length_a   1.000
_cell.length_b   1.000
_cell.length_c   1.000
_cell.angle_alpha   90.00
_cell.angle_beta   90.00
_cell.angle_gamma   90.00
#
_symmetry.space_group_name_H-M   'P 1'
#
loop_
_entity.id
_entity.type
_entity.pdbx_description
1 polymer ?
#
loop_
_entity_poly.entity_id
_entity_poly.type
_entity_poly.pdbx_seq_one_letter_code
_entity_poly.pdbx_strand_id
1 'polypeptide(L)'
;MNAAVAGLSGELVWRALEAGDLDAIYALHRAAIGEAVRPEIVKPESRDFFAGILAGRGRMIGVFLDDVLIAYGVLQHALPDYDDPRPHLGLAADAPIAKLAGASVAQPYRGRSLQRALIAARVAMAPESHILFATSAPANTPSWTNLLAEGFAVRALRPYYGGHLRYVMVRDGTRVVSRAERLVVPADAGTQSALLAAGWRGVEARSVKGEPHILYVSEHADA
;
A
#
# COMPACT_ATOMS: atom_id res chain seq x y z
N MET A 1 34.15 -10.05 -11.58
CA MET A 1 33.28 -9.80 -12.74
C MET A 1 32.25 -8.76 -12.35
N ASN A 2 32.57 -7.48 -12.58
CA ASN A 2 31.66 -6.36 -12.38
C ASN A 2 30.83 -6.19 -13.65
N ALA A 3 29.55 -6.55 -13.60
CA ALA A 3 28.58 -6.06 -14.57
C ALA A 3 28.24 -4.62 -14.19
N ALA A 4 28.55 -3.72 -15.09
CA ALA A 4 28.41 -2.28 -14.93
C ALA A 4 26.98 -1.89 -14.54
N VAL A 5 26.88 -1.05 -13.49
CA VAL A 5 25.70 -0.21 -13.27
C VAL A 5 25.74 0.85 -14.37
N ALA A 6 25.15 0.54 -15.52
CA ALA A 6 24.85 1.55 -16.51
C ALA A 6 23.88 2.56 -15.89
N GLY A 7 24.34 3.80 -15.75
CA GLY A 7 23.45 4.93 -15.49
C GLY A 7 22.38 4.97 -16.57
N LEU A 8 21.12 4.98 -16.15
CA LEU A 8 19.99 5.02 -17.08
C LEU A 8 19.86 6.44 -17.60
N SER A 9 20.01 6.60 -18.92
CA SER A 9 19.90 7.86 -19.64
C SER A 9 18.54 8.00 -20.35
N GLY A 10 17.47 7.42 -19.78
CA GLY A 10 16.12 7.48 -20.33
C GLY A 10 15.17 8.28 -19.43
N GLU A 11 14.22 8.99 -20.04
CA GLU A 11 13.20 9.77 -19.34
C GLU A 11 12.10 8.85 -18.78
N LEU A 12 11.66 9.12 -17.55
CA LEU A 12 10.54 8.40 -16.95
C LEU A 12 9.21 9.00 -17.41
N VAL A 13 8.41 8.20 -18.10
CA VAL A 13 7.07 8.61 -18.57
C VAL A 13 5.99 8.02 -17.66
N TRP A 14 5.15 8.90 -17.11
CA TRP A 14 4.01 8.52 -16.27
C TRP A 14 2.72 8.64 -17.08
N ARG A 15 1.93 7.57 -17.13
CA ARG A 15 0.62 7.62 -17.80
C ARG A 15 -0.40 6.68 -17.18
N ALA A 16 -1.68 6.96 -17.44
CA ALA A 16 -2.74 6.01 -17.18
C ALA A 16 -2.49 4.72 -17.99
N LEU A 17 -2.78 3.58 -17.38
CA LEU A 17 -2.73 2.28 -18.04
C LEU A 17 -4.11 1.90 -18.56
N GLU A 18 -4.14 1.28 -19.73
CA GLU A 18 -5.34 0.94 -20.47
C GLU A 18 -5.42 -0.57 -20.73
N ALA A 19 -6.52 -1.04 -21.33
CA ALA A 19 -6.74 -2.45 -21.61
C ALA A 19 -5.59 -3.09 -22.43
N GLY A 20 -4.97 -2.33 -23.34
CA GLY A 20 -3.83 -2.78 -24.14
C GLY A 20 -2.55 -3.06 -23.33
N ASP A 21 -2.44 -2.52 -22.10
CA ASP A 21 -1.28 -2.70 -21.23
C ASP A 21 -1.34 -3.97 -20.37
N LEU A 22 -2.45 -4.73 -20.43
CA LEU A 22 -2.74 -5.84 -19.51
C LEU A 22 -1.60 -6.87 -19.44
N ASP A 23 -1.01 -7.21 -20.59
CA ASP A 23 0.07 -8.19 -20.65
C ASP A 23 1.36 -7.67 -20.01
N ALA A 24 1.70 -6.40 -20.22
CA ALA A 24 2.86 -5.76 -19.59
C ALA A 24 2.66 -5.65 -18.06
N ILE A 25 1.46 -5.29 -17.61
CA ILE A 25 1.11 -5.22 -16.18
C ILE A 25 1.27 -6.59 -15.53
N TYR A 26 0.69 -7.62 -16.13
CA TYR A 26 0.72 -8.96 -15.56
C TYR A 26 2.13 -9.56 -15.58
N ALA A 27 2.89 -9.33 -16.65
CA ALA A 27 4.29 -9.73 -16.73
C ALA A 27 5.14 -9.08 -15.63
N LEU A 28 5.00 -7.76 -15.44
CA LEU A 28 5.69 -7.04 -14.36
C LEU A 28 5.26 -7.54 -12.97
N HIS A 29 3.96 -7.76 -12.74
CA HIS A 29 3.47 -8.29 -11.47
C HIS A 29 4.11 -9.63 -11.14
N ARG A 30 4.09 -10.58 -12.09
CA ARG A 30 4.69 -11.90 -11.94
C ARG A 30 6.20 -11.83 -11.66
N ALA A 31 6.91 -10.99 -12.41
CA ALA A 31 8.34 -10.80 -12.20
C ALA A 31 8.64 -10.19 -10.81
N ALA A 32 7.78 -9.29 -10.32
CA ALA A 32 7.97 -8.62 -9.03
C ALA A 32 7.69 -9.52 -7.83
N ILE A 33 6.70 -10.43 -7.91
CA ILE A 33 6.40 -11.41 -6.85
C ILE A 33 7.39 -12.58 -6.85
N GLY A 34 7.99 -12.88 -7.99
CA GLY A 34 8.95 -13.98 -8.16
C GLY A 34 8.29 -15.36 -8.18
N GLU A 35 9.12 -16.41 -8.31
CA GLU A 35 8.64 -17.80 -8.39
C GLU A 35 8.15 -18.35 -7.05
N ALA A 36 8.81 -17.96 -5.96
CA ALA A 36 8.38 -18.27 -4.60
C ALA A 36 7.29 -17.28 -4.16
N VAL A 37 6.05 -17.54 -4.57
CA VAL A 37 4.89 -16.73 -4.17
C VAL A 37 4.77 -16.76 -2.65
N ARG A 38 4.88 -15.58 -2.03
CA ARG A 38 4.72 -15.38 -0.57
C ARG A 38 3.45 -14.60 -0.28
N PRO A 39 2.26 -15.26 -0.32
CA PRO A 39 0.98 -14.61 -0.12
C PRO A 39 0.87 -13.95 1.26
N GLU A 40 1.64 -14.39 2.25
CA GLU A 40 1.74 -13.78 3.56
C GLU A 40 2.37 -12.38 3.55
N ILE A 41 3.19 -12.05 2.54
CA ILE A 41 3.86 -10.74 2.39
C ILE A 41 3.18 -9.86 1.33
N VAL A 42 2.92 -10.42 0.15
CA VAL A 42 2.30 -9.73 -0.99
C VAL A 42 1.21 -10.63 -1.56
N LYS A 43 -0.01 -10.13 -1.64
CA LYS A 43 -1.10 -10.85 -2.30
C LYS A 43 -0.78 -10.98 -3.80
N PRO A 44 -0.70 -12.21 -4.36
CA PRO A 44 -0.61 -12.39 -5.80
C PRO A 44 -1.94 -11.99 -6.44
N GLU A 45 -1.89 -11.06 -7.38
CA GLU A 45 -3.06 -10.66 -8.17
C GLU A 45 -3.11 -11.46 -9.48
N SER A 46 -4.32 -11.83 -9.88
CA SER A 46 -4.54 -12.56 -11.13
C SER A 46 -4.59 -11.61 -12.32
N ARG A 47 -4.43 -12.17 -13.53
CA ARG A 47 -4.67 -11.42 -14.77
C ARG A 47 -6.11 -10.89 -14.83
N ASP A 48 -7.09 -11.66 -14.36
CA ASP A 48 -8.51 -11.26 -14.32
C ASP A 48 -8.79 -10.11 -13.35
N PHE A 49 -8.02 -10.05 -12.25
CA PHE A 49 -8.05 -8.89 -11.37
C PHE A 49 -7.69 -7.63 -12.16
N PHE A 50 -6.53 -7.60 -12.82
CA PHE A 50 -6.09 -6.45 -13.61
C PHE A 50 -7.05 -6.13 -14.76
N ALA A 51 -7.50 -7.14 -15.50
CA ALA A 51 -8.44 -6.97 -16.60
C ALA A 51 -9.71 -6.26 -16.15
N GLY A 52 -10.29 -6.68 -15.02
CA GLY A 52 -11.51 -6.03 -14.54
C GLY A 52 -11.27 -4.67 -13.87
N ILE A 53 -10.08 -4.38 -13.34
CA ILE A 53 -9.72 -2.99 -12.97
C ILE A 53 -9.77 -2.10 -14.21
N LEU A 54 -9.10 -2.52 -15.29
CA LEU A 54 -9.05 -1.78 -16.57
C LEU A 54 -10.43 -1.69 -17.25
N ALA A 55 -11.33 -2.64 -16.98
CA ALA A 55 -12.72 -2.65 -17.46
C ALA A 55 -13.69 -1.82 -16.58
N GLY A 56 -13.19 -0.98 -15.68
CA GLY A 56 -14.01 -0.01 -14.93
C GLY A 56 -14.17 -0.26 -13.45
N ARG A 57 -13.57 -1.33 -12.88
CA ARG A 57 -13.54 -1.50 -11.40
C ARG A 57 -12.56 -0.55 -10.71
N GLY A 58 -11.71 0.12 -11.46
CA GLY A 58 -10.75 1.10 -10.95
C GLY A 58 -9.98 1.80 -12.05
N ARG A 59 -8.83 2.33 -11.67
CA ARG A 59 -7.86 3.01 -12.54
C ARG A 59 -6.47 2.52 -12.20
N MET A 60 -5.57 2.60 -13.16
CA MET A 60 -4.17 2.22 -12.99
C MET A 60 -3.25 3.31 -13.54
N ILE A 61 -2.11 3.49 -12.89
CA ILE A 61 -1.04 4.36 -13.37
C ILE A 61 0.24 3.55 -13.52
N GLY A 62 0.95 3.79 -14.61
CA GLY A 62 2.20 3.12 -14.97
C GLY A 62 3.34 4.12 -15.09
N VAL A 63 4.55 3.61 -14.87
CA VAL A 63 5.81 4.32 -15.09
C VAL A 63 6.60 3.54 -16.13
N PHE A 64 6.96 4.22 -17.20
CA PHE A 64 7.69 3.68 -18.33
C PHE A 64 9.10 4.24 -18.38
N LEU A 65 10.04 3.41 -18.82
CA LEU A 65 11.38 3.80 -19.21
C LEU A 65 11.66 3.16 -20.56
N ASP A 66 11.93 3.98 -21.58
CA ASP A 66 12.14 3.53 -22.97
C ASP A 66 11.06 2.54 -23.44
N ASP A 67 9.78 2.93 -23.27
CA ASP A 67 8.57 2.14 -23.56
C ASP A 67 8.35 0.85 -22.75
N VAL A 68 9.24 0.54 -21.80
CA VAL A 68 9.09 -0.60 -20.90
C VAL A 68 8.38 -0.19 -19.62
N LEU A 69 7.28 -0.86 -19.28
CA LEU A 69 6.60 -0.68 -18.00
C LEU A 69 7.49 -1.19 -16.85
N ILE A 70 7.99 -0.27 -16.03
CA ILE A 70 8.88 -0.60 -14.90
C ILE A 70 8.18 -0.52 -13.54
N ALA A 71 7.04 0.16 -13.45
CA ALA A 71 6.25 0.21 -12.23
C ALA A 71 4.77 0.46 -12.53
N TYR A 72 3.88 -0.03 -11.66
CA TYR A 72 2.45 0.29 -11.73
C TYR A 72 1.84 0.43 -10.34
N GLY A 73 0.71 1.11 -10.26
CA GLY A 73 -0.15 1.16 -9.08
C GLY A 73 -1.63 1.11 -9.44
N VAL A 74 -2.41 0.38 -8.66
CA VAL A 74 -3.87 0.28 -8.80
C VAL A 74 -4.59 1.19 -7.81
N LEU A 75 -5.60 1.91 -8.29
CA LEU A 75 -6.62 2.58 -7.50
C LEU A 75 -7.97 1.91 -7.81
N GLN A 76 -8.52 1.17 -6.86
CA GLN A 76 -9.75 0.39 -7.01
C GLN A 76 -10.91 1.09 -6.32
N HIS A 77 -12.02 1.28 -7.04
CA HIS A 77 -13.23 1.94 -6.52
C HIS A 77 -14.41 0.98 -6.37
N ALA A 78 -14.46 -0.10 -7.17
CA ALA A 78 -15.42 -1.17 -7.00
C ALA A 78 -14.76 -2.34 -6.23
N LEU A 79 -15.15 -2.48 -4.95
CA LEU A 79 -14.59 -3.46 -4.03
C LEU A 79 -15.53 -4.66 -3.89
N PRO A 80 -14.99 -5.88 -3.77
CA PRO A 80 -15.78 -7.00 -3.29
C PRO A 80 -16.05 -6.87 -1.78
N ASP A 81 -17.18 -7.41 -1.31
CA ASP A 81 -17.63 -7.26 0.09
C ASP A 81 -16.60 -7.68 1.14
N TYR A 82 -15.83 -8.75 0.85
CA TYR A 82 -14.80 -9.25 1.78
C TYR A 82 -13.64 -8.26 1.98
N ASP A 83 -13.53 -7.25 1.13
CA ASP A 83 -12.46 -6.25 1.12
C ASP A 83 -12.96 -4.89 1.61
N ASP A 84 -14.22 -4.79 2.05
CA ASP A 84 -14.82 -3.55 2.54
C ASP A 84 -14.19 -3.12 3.89
N PRO A 85 -13.54 -1.95 3.95
CA PRO A 85 -12.93 -1.41 5.15
C PRO A 85 -13.94 -0.91 6.20
N ARG A 86 -15.17 -0.57 5.80
CA ARG A 86 -16.09 0.25 6.61
C ARG A 86 -16.52 -0.39 7.93
N PRO A 87 -16.98 -1.66 7.96
CA PRO A 87 -17.56 -2.25 9.18
C PRO A 87 -16.60 -2.24 10.38
N HIS A 88 -15.30 -2.30 10.10
CA HIS A 88 -14.26 -2.41 11.12
C HIS A 88 -13.51 -1.11 11.39
N LEU A 89 -13.70 -0.10 10.54
CA LEU A 89 -13.19 1.25 10.79
C LEU A 89 -14.23 2.15 11.45
N GLY A 90 -15.47 1.66 11.61
CA GLY A 90 -16.60 2.43 12.11
C GLY A 90 -17.08 3.49 11.12
N LEU A 91 -16.89 3.27 9.82
CA LEU A 91 -17.34 4.20 8.78
C LEU A 91 -18.80 3.93 8.43
N ALA A 92 -19.51 4.98 8.00
CA ALA A 92 -20.85 4.83 7.45
C ALA A 92 -20.84 3.89 6.22
N ALA A 93 -21.90 3.10 6.05
CA ALA A 93 -21.98 2.09 4.99
C ALA A 93 -21.89 2.69 3.57
N ASP A 94 -22.35 3.93 3.41
CA ASP A 94 -22.34 4.71 2.18
C ASP A 94 -21.11 5.63 2.04
N ALA A 95 -20.20 5.61 3.01
CA ALA A 95 -18.99 6.45 2.95
C ALA A 95 -18.22 6.16 1.65
N PRO A 96 -17.89 7.18 0.84
CA PRO A 96 -17.13 6.99 -0.38
C PRO A 96 -15.71 6.55 -0.03
N ILE A 97 -15.27 5.43 -0.60
CA ILE A 97 -13.95 4.85 -0.34
C ILE A 97 -13.25 4.46 -1.64
N ALA A 98 -11.93 4.49 -1.62
CA ALA A 98 -11.11 3.94 -2.68
C ALA A 98 -9.89 3.23 -2.10
N LYS A 99 -9.51 2.12 -2.73
CA LYS A 99 -8.39 1.31 -2.30
C LYS A 99 -7.17 1.55 -3.18
N LEU A 100 -6.05 1.89 -2.55
CA LEU A 100 -4.73 1.71 -3.18
C LEU A 100 -4.40 0.21 -3.12
N ALA A 101 -4.81 -0.51 -4.16
CA ALA A 101 -4.57 -1.94 -4.30
C ALA A 101 -3.16 -2.20 -4.87
N GLY A 102 -2.95 -3.39 -5.44
CA GLY A 102 -1.65 -3.88 -5.89
C GLY A 102 -0.78 -2.83 -6.59
N ALA A 103 0.49 -2.77 -6.21
CA ALA A 103 1.51 -1.98 -6.87
C ALA A 103 2.80 -2.80 -6.96
N SER A 104 3.62 -2.53 -7.97
CA SER A 104 4.91 -3.18 -8.12
C SER A 104 5.90 -2.26 -8.80
N VAL A 105 7.17 -2.46 -8.45
CA VAL A 105 8.33 -1.84 -9.08
C VAL A 105 9.27 -2.95 -9.46
N ALA A 106 9.70 -2.97 -10.73
CA ALA A 106 10.67 -3.90 -11.27
C ALA A 106 11.96 -3.87 -10.42
N GLN A 107 12.52 -5.05 -10.14
CA GLN A 107 13.61 -5.22 -9.18
C GLN A 107 14.81 -4.27 -9.39
N PRO A 108 15.30 -4.02 -10.62
CA PRO A 108 16.42 -3.09 -10.86
C PRO A 108 16.13 -1.62 -10.52
N TYR A 109 14.85 -1.26 -10.37
CA TYR A 109 14.38 0.10 -10.14
C TYR A 109 13.85 0.32 -8.72
N ARG A 110 13.93 -0.69 -7.85
CA ARG A 110 13.60 -0.55 -6.42
C ARG A 110 14.61 0.37 -5.72
N GLY A 111 14.19 0.97 -4.60
CA GLY A 111 15.00 1.94 -3.85
C GLY A 111 15.06 3.35 -4.46
N ARG A 112 14.34 3.60 -5.56
CA ARG A 112 14.31 4.90 -6.26
C ARG A 112 13.04 5.72 -5.99
N SER A 113 12.42 5.50 -4.83
CA SER A 113 11.17 6.17 -4.41
C SER A 113 9.96 5.98 -5.34
N LEU A 114 10.03 5.13 -6.38
CA LEU A 114 8.92 4.91 -7.32
C LEU A 114 7.64 4.41 -6.66
N GLN A 115 7.75 3.53 -5.65
CA GLN A 115 6.57 3.06 -4.91
C GLN A 115 5.88 4.20 -4.16
N ARG A 116 6.66 5.09 -3.53
CA ARG A 116 6.15 6.28 -2.84
C ARG A 116 5.49 7.25 -3.82
N ALA A 117 6.15 7.54 -4.93
CA ALA A 117 5.60 8.39 -6.00
C ALA A 117 4.31 7.80 -6.59
N LEU A 118 4.23 6.48 -6.77
CA LEU A 118 3.00 5.80 -7.17
C LEU A 118 1.87 5.95 -6.15
N ILE A 119 2.17 5.91 -4.84
CA ILE A 119 1.15 6.17 -3.80
C ILE A 119 0.62 7.59 -3.95
N ALA A 120 1.51 8.59 -4.01
CA ALA A 120 1.13 9.99 -4.20
C ALA A 120 0.27 10.19 -5.46
N ALA A 121 0.66 9.57 -6.58
CA ALA A 121 -0.09 9.68 -7.82
C ALA A 121 -1.50 9.07 -7.72
N ARG A 122 -1.65 7.93 -7.04
CA ARG A 122 -2.98 7.33 -6.80
C ARG A 122 -3.84 8.14 -5.83
N VAL A 123 -3.23 8.80 -4.85
CA VAL A 123 -3.94 9.76 -3.99
C VAL A 123 -4.48 10.92 -4.83
N ALA A 124 -3.66 11.48 -5.72
CA ALA A 124 -4.07 12.58 -6.60
C ALA A 124 -5.12 12.17 -7.66
N MET A 125 -5.17 10.89 -8.03
CA MET A 125 -6.18 10.36 -8.95
C MET A 125 -7.57 10.18 -8.30
N ALA A 126 -7.62 10.06 -6.98
CA ALA A 126 -8.86 9.82 -6.26
C ALA A 126 -9.62 11.12 -6.00
N PRO A 127 -10.96 11.10 -5.96
CA PRO A 127 -11.72 12.28 -5.55
C PRO A 127 -11.40 12.65 -4.10
N GLU A 128 -11.26 13.95 -3.81
CA GLU A 128 -10.92 14.44 -2.46
C GLU A 128 -11.93 14.02 -1.39
N SER A 129 -13.18 13.74 -1.77
CA SER A 129 -14.22 13.26 -0.87
C SER A 129 -14.04 11.81 -0.41
N HIS A 130 -13.19 11.02 -1.08
CA HIS A 130 -13.03 9.61 -0.77
C HIS A 130 -12.08 9.39 0.39
N ILE A 131 -12.46 8.51 1.30
CA ILE A 131 -11.55 7.92 2.27
C ILE A 131 -10.68 6.90 1.54
N LEU A 132 -9.37 7.09 1.58
CA LEU A 132 -8.43 6.18 0.94
C LEU A 132 -7.96 5.14 1.93
N PHE A 133 -7.81 3.90 1.47
CA PHE A 133 -7.19 2.85 2.28
C PHE A 133 -6.29 1.95 1.47
N ALA A 134 -5.40 1.25 2.16
CA ALA A 134 -4.53 0.23 1.62
C ALA A 134 -4.36 -0.89 2.64
N THR A 135 -3.97 -2.08 2.17
CA THR A 135 -3.60 -3.19 3.06
C THR A 135 -2.13 -3.55 2.87
N SER A 136 -1.39 -3.75 3.96
CA SER A 136 0.01 -4.19 3.91
C SER A 136 0.28 -5.26 4.96
N ALA A 137 1.04 -6.29 4.61
CA ALA A 137 1.52 -7.25 5.60
C ALA A 137 2.50 -6.57 6.57
N PRO A 138 2.52 -6.93 7.87
CA PRO A 138 3.57 -6.49 8.80
C PRO A 138 4.99 -6.76 8.29
N ALA A 139 5.19 -7.91 7.64
CA ALA A 139 6.47 -8.31 7.03
C ALA A 139 6.82 -7.52 5.75
N ASN A 140 5.89 -6.77 5.17
CA ASN A 140 6.13 -5.97 3.96
C ASN A 140 6.58 -4.54 4.32
N THR A 141 7.75 -4.44 4.96
CA THR A 141 8.34 -3.18 5.43
C THR A 141 8.32 -2.07 4.38
N PRO A 142 8.78 -2.28 3.14
CA PRO A 142 8.76 -1.21 2.13
C PRO A 142 7.36 -0.67 1.83
N SER A 143 6.32 -1.50 1.92
CA SER A 143 4.96 -1.06 1.60
C SER A 143 4.37 -0.17 2.69
N TRP A 144 4.36 -0.62 3.94
CA TRP A 144 3.76 0.15 5.00
C TRP A 144 4.58 1.39 5.36
N THR A 145 5.91 1.39 5.22
CA THR A 145 6.71 2.61 5.44
C THR A 145 6.38 3.71 4.44
N ASN A 146 6.25 3.36 3.15
CA ASN A 146 5.87 4.31 2.11
C ASN A 146 4.42 4.81 2.28
N LEU A 147 3.51 3.97 2.76
CA LEU A 147 2.13 4.38 3.07
C LEU A 147 2.10 5.37 4.25
N LEU A 148 2.83 5.11 5.34
CA LEU A 148 2.96 6.05 6.47
C LEU A 148 3.56 7.39 6.01
N ALA A 149 4.61 7.36 5.18
CA ALA A 149 5.24 8.55 4.62
C ALA A 149 4.30 9.38 3.71
N GLU A 150 3.29 8.74 3.13
CA GLU A 150 2.24 9.37 2.32
C GLU A 150 0.95 9.59 3.13
N GLY A 151 1.06 9.70 4.46
CA GLY A 151 0.00 10.15 5.35
C GLY A 151 -1.14 9.15 5.56
N PHE A 152 -0.94 7.86 5.28
CA PHE A 152 -1.83 6.82 5.76
C PHE A 152 -1.48 6.48 7.22
N ALA A 153 -2.48 6.16 8.03
CA ALA A 153 -2.30 5.66 9.40
C ALA A 153 -2.79 4.23 9.53
N VAL A 154 -2.07 3.38 10.28
CA VAL A 154 -2.53 2.05 10.66
C VAL A 154 -3.72 2.20 11.60
N ARG A 155 -4.89 1.71 11.18
CA ARG A 155 -6.16 1.78 11.92
C ARG A 155 -6.71 0.43 12.35
N ALA A 156 -6.22 -0.65 11.77
CA ALA A 156 -6.54 -2.01 12.18
C ALA A 156 -5.42 -2.97 11.77
N LEU A 157 -5.31 -4.10 12.48
CA LEU A 157 -4.45 -5.22 12.14
C LEU A 157 -5.34 -6.47 12.13
N ARG A 158 -5.66 -7.01 10.95
CA ARG A 158 -6.62 -8.12 10.83
C ARG A 158 -6.24 -9.16 9.77
N PRO A 159 -6.77 -10.38 9.85
CA PRO A 159 -6.61 -11.39 8.82
C PRO A 159 -7.29 -10.97 7.50
N TYR A 160 -6.57 -11.10 6.39
CA TYR A 160 -7.04 -10.91 5.02
C TYR A 160 -6.45 -12.03 4.15
N TYR A 161 -7.08 -12.30 2.99
CA TYR A 161 -6.53 -13.15 1.92
C TYR A 161 -5.97 -14.50 2.39
N GLY A 162 -6.84 -15.35 2.96
CA GLY A 162 -6.41 -16.66 3.48
C GLY A 162 -5.88 -16.62 4.92
N GLY A 163 -6.25 -15.59 5.69
CA GLY A 163 -5.95 -15.51 7.12
C GLY A 163 -4.64 -14.80 7.46
N HIS A 164 -3.94 -14.23 6.47
CA HIS A 164 -2.70 -13.50 6.71
C HIS A 164 -2.96 -12.12 7.29
N LEU A 165 -2.22 -11.76 8.33
CA LEU A 165 -2.34 -10.45 8.95
C LEU A 165 -2.00 -9.32 7.97
N ARG A 166 -2.84 -8.29 7.96
CA ARG A 166 -2.66 -7.04 7.24
C ARG A 166 -2.95 -5.87 8.15
N TYR A 167 -2.09 -4.87 8.10
CA TYR A 167 -2.48 -3.51 8.46
C TYR A 167 -3.55 -3.05 7.48
N VAL A 168 -4.64 -2.50 8.01
CA VAL A 168 -5.58 -1.65 7.28
C VAL A 168 -5.13 -0.21 7.53
N MET A 169 -4.57 0.40 6.51
CA MET A 169 -3.98 1.73 6.57
C MET A 169 -4.90 2.73 5.87
N VAL A 170 -5.20 3.85 6.52
CA VAL A 170 -6.27 4.77 6.11
C VAL A 170 -5.72 6.18 5.99
N ARG A 171 -6.14 6.89 4.94
CA ARG A 171 -5.91 8.32 4.74
C ARG A 171 -7.28 8.98 4.56
N ASP A 172 -7.70 9.70 5.59
CA ASP A 172 -9.01 10.36 5.70
C ASP A 172 -8.88 11.86 6.07
N GLY A 173 -7.66 12.40 6.03
CA GLY A 173 -7.37 13.79 6.41
C GLY A 173 -7.39 14.05 7.91
N THR A 174 -7.70 13.05 8.75
CA THR A 174 -7.73 13.22 10.20
C THR A 174 -6.31 13.30 10.76
N ARG A 175 -6.03 14.37 11.51
CA ARG A 175 -4.78 14.51 12.25
C ARG A 175 -5.00 14.11 13.69
N VAL A 176 -4.24 13.14 14.17
CA VAL A 176 -4.23 12.78 15.58
C VAL A 176 -3.33 13.77 16.32
N VAL A 177 -3.87 14.46 17.33
CA VAL A 177 -3.06 15.25 18.25
C VAL A 177 -2.52 14.31 19.32
N SER A 178 -1.24 13.95 19.18
CA SER A 178 -0.57 13.01 20.08
C SER A 178 -0.51 13.57 21.51
N ARG A 179 -1.08 12.83 22.46
CA ARG A 179 -0.89 13.00 23.90
C ARG A 179 -0.05 11.88 24.53
N ALA A 180 0.07 10.75 23.84
CA ALA A 180 0.90 9.63 24.23
C ALA A 180 1.50 8.98 22.98
N GLU A 181 2.72 8.47 23.12
CA GLU A 181 3.48 7.82 22.04
C GLU A 181 3.97 6.45 22.48
N ARG A 182 3.92 5.47 21.58
CA ARG A 182 4.51 4.15 21.81
C ARG A 182 5.13 3.61 20.54
N LEU A 183 6.39 3.21 20.62
CA LEU A 183 7.08 2.53 19.53
C LEU A 183 6.89 1.02 19.66
N VAL A 184 6.49 0.38 18.56
CA VAL A 184 6.23 -1.06 18.53
C VAL A 184 6.88 -1.68 17.30
N VAL A 185 7.55 -2.82 17.49
CA VAL A 185 8.10 -3.62 16.40
C VAL A 185 6.96 -4.31 15.62
N PRO A 186 7.03 -4.39 14.27
CA PRO A 186 6.01 -5.06 13.46
C PRO A 186 5.77 -6.53 13.82
N ALA A 187 6.75 -7.20 14.43
CA ALA A 187 6.63 -8.60 14.87
C ALA A 187 5.72 -8.77 16.09
N ASP A 188 5.51 -7.72 16.90
CA ASP A 188 4.66 -7.78 18.09
C ASP A 188 3.21 -7.47 17.71
N ALA A 189 2.54 -8.45 17.09
CA ALA A 189 1.15 -8.32 16.68
C ALA A 189 0.20 -8.13 17.89
N GLY A 190 0.57 -8.65 19.06
CA GLY A 190 -0.22 -8.55 20.29
C GLY A 190 -0.34 -7.12 20.79
N THR A 191 0.80 -6.45 21.00
CA THR A 191 0.82 -5.04 21.42
C THR A 191 0.13 -4.15 20.38
N GLN A 192 0.40 -4.37 19.09
CA GLN A 192 -0.24 -3.58 18.02
C GLN A 192 -1.76 -3.72 18.04
N SER A 193 -2.27 -4.95 18.16
CA SER A 193 -3.72 -5.20 18.21
C SER A 193 -4.36 -4.55 19.45
N ALA A 194 -3.70 -4.63 20.61
CA ALA A 194 -4.18 -4.01 21.84
C ALA A 194 -4.25 -2.48 21.74
N LEU A 195 -3.20 -1.84 21.19
CA LEU A 195 -3.18 -0.39 20.98
C LEU A 195 -4.29 0.05 20.00
N LEU A 196 -4.42 -0.64 18.86
CA LEU A 196 -5.44 -0.34 17.87
C LEU A 196 -6.87 -0.51 18.42
N ALA A 197 -7.10 -1.53 19.25
CA ALA A 197 -8.38 -1.73 19.93
C ALA A 197 -8.68 -0.62 20.96
N ALA A 198 -7.65 -0.07 21.59
CA ALA A 198 -7.74 1.09 22.48
C ALA A 198 -7.81 2.45 21.73
N GLY A 199 -7.95 2.43 20.40
CA GLY A 199 -8.11 3.64 19.59
C GLY A 199 -6.81 4.33 19.17
N TRP A 200 -5.64 3.77 19.50
CA TRP A 200 -4.36 4.28 19.03
C TRP A 200 -4.24 4.10 17.51
N ARG A 201 -3.37 4.91 16.89
CA ARG A 201 -3.10 4.84 15.45
C ARG A 201 -1.61 4.80 15.17
N GLY A 202 -1.17 3.92 14.27
CA GLY A 202 0.21 3.88 13.80
C GLY A 202 0.42 4.95 12.73
N VAL A 203 1.28 5.95 12.98
CA VAL A 203 1.35 7.17 12.13
C VAL A 203 2.71 7.42 11.50
N GLU A 204 3.78 6.80 12.00
CA GLU A 204 5.13 7.06 11.52
C GLU A 204 5.98 5.79 11.56
N ALA A 205 6.81 5.59 10.54
CA ALA A 205 7.86 4.57 10.57
C ALA A 205 9.11 5.16 11.21
N ARG A 206 9.66 4.51 12.24
CA ARG A 206 10.95 4.87 12.83
C ARG A 206 11.93 3.72 12.72
N SER A 207 13.22 4.04 12.69
CA SER A 207 14.29 3.04 12.78
C SER A 207 14.96 3.15 14.15
N VAL A 208 15.02 2.04 14.88
CA VAL A 208 15.69 1.96 16.18
C VAL A 208 16.77 0.88 16.06
N LYS A 209 18.05 1.28 16.16
CA LYS A 209 19.20 0.38 15.96
C LYS A 209 19.17 -0.40 14.63
N GLY A 210 18.59 0.20 13.59
CA GLY A 210 18.47 -0.42 12.26
C GLY A 210 17.21 -1.28 12.08
N GLU A 211 16.39 -1.45 13.11
CA GLU A 211 15.15 -2.23 13.05
C GLU A 211 13.93 -1.34 12.84
N PRO A 212 13.02 -1.72 11.92
CA PRO A 212 11.81 -0.97 11.66
C PRO A 212 10.84 -1.04 12.85
N HIS A 213 10.33 0.11 13.25
CA HIS A 213 9.28 0.27 14.26
C HIS A 213 8.16 1.15 13.70
N ILE A 214 6.96 1.00 14.26
CA ILE A 214 5.83 1.89 14.01
C ILE A 214 5.57 2.70 15.26
N LEU A 215 5.53 4.02 15.12
CA LEU A 215 5.05 4.92 16.16
C LEU A 215 3.53 4.89 16.19
N TYR A 216 2.99 4.43 17.31
CA TYR A 216 1.59 4.57 17.64
C TYR A 216 1.37 5.81 18.50
N VAL A 217 0.30 6.55 18.21
CA VAL A 217 -0.11 7.73 18.95
C VAL A 217 -1.56 7.61 19.42
N SER A 218 -1.87 8.26 20.53
CA SER A 218 -3.23 8.37 21.08
C SER A 218 -3.56 9.80 21.47
N GLU A 219 -4.84 10.16 21.36
CA GLU A 219 -5.39 11.41 21.89
C GLU A 219 -5.70 11.32 23.39
N HIS A 220 -5.73 10.10 23.94
CA HIS A 220 -5.89 9.85 25.37
C HIS A 220 -4.50 9.75 26.01
N ALA A 221 -4.29 10.53 27.08
CA ALA A 221 -3.02 10.57 27.80
C ALA A 221 -2.73 9.28 28.61
N ASP A 222 -3.77 8.49 28.88
CA ASP A 222 -3.70 7.31 29.73
C ASP A 222 -4.21 6.07 28.97
N ALA A 223 -3.34 5.07 28.83
CA ALA A 223 -3.67 3.67 28.56
C ALA A 223 -2.71 2.78 29.34
#